data_AF-A0A924MAS9-F1
#
_entry.id   AF-A0A924MAS9-F1
#
_cell.length_a   1.000
_cell.length_b   1.000
_cell.length_c   1.000
_cell.angle_alpha   90.00
_cell.angle_beta   90.00
_cell.angle_gamma   90.00
#
_symmetry.space_group_name_H-M   'P 1'
#
loop_
_entity.id
_entity.type
_entity.pdbx_description
1 polymer ?
#
loop_
_entity_poly.entity_id
_entity_poly.type
_entity_poly.pdbx_seq_one_letter_code
_entity_poly.pdbx_strand_id
1 'polypeptide(L)'
;MKKKIALVTGGLSGEAEISYKSVVTVGNNIDRDKFDVYTIDINYSGWWFVSVDGQRSTVNKSDFSIEVASEKITFDAVLLCIHGTPGEDGKLQGYFDMIGLPYTSCDAATSALTFNKRYTVAVAAFGGINVAKSLHIFKHTPIAINTILQNLQLP
;
A
#
# COMPACT_ATOMS: atom_id res chain seq x y z
N MET A 1 -5.30 28.31 -1.73
CA MET A 1 -4.41 27.54 -0.83
C MET A 1 -4.03 26.25 -1.53
N LYS A 2 -2.76 25.85 -1.46
CA LYS A 2 -2.30 24.56 -2.01
C LYS A 2 -2.90 23.41 -1.20
N LYS A 3 -3.12 22.28 -1.87
CA LYS A 3 -3.61 21.06 -1.22
C LYS A 3 -2.46 20.35 -0.52
N LYS A 4 -2.67 19.89 0.71
CA LYS A 4 -1.65 19.20 1.52
C LYS A 4 -1.71 17.70 1.28
N ILE A 5 -0.65 17.14 0.73
CA ILE A 5 -0.58 15.72 0.33
C ILE A 5 0.45 14.99 1.17
N ALA A 6 0.02 13.90 1.82
CA ALA A 6 0.95 12.97 2.47
C ALA A 6 1.48 11.97 1.44
N LEU A 7 2.79 11.98 1.19
CA LEU A 7 3.45 10.95 0.40
C LEU A 7 3.87 9.81 1.32
N VAL A 8 3.18 8.68 1.26
CA VAL A 8 3.37 7.56 2.18
C VAL A 8 4.32 6.53 1.58
N THR A 9 5.42 6.25 2.29
CA THR A 9 6.53 5.40 1.86
C THR A 9 6.91 4.39 2.95
N GLY A 10 7.89 3.54 2.65
CA GLY A 10 8.35 2.46 3.52
C GLY A 10 7.62 1.17 3.19
N GLY A 11 7.14 0.47 4.21
CA GLY A 11 6.47 -0.82 4.12
C GLY A 11 7.01 -1.83 5.12
N LEU A 12 6.27 -2.93 5.25
CA LEU A 12 6.59 -4.07 6.11
C LEU A 12 6.93 -5.30 5.24
N SER A 13 7.56 -5.05 4.10
CA SER A 13 7.94 -6.03 3.08
C SER A 13 9.41 -5.85 2.70
N GLY A 14 9.97 -6.82 1.96
CA GLY A 14 11.31 -6.70 1.37
C GLY A 14 11.42 -5.63 0.28
N GLU A 15 10.31 -5.00 -0.11
CA GLU A 15 10.23 -4.01 -1.19
C GLU A 15 10.23 -2.55 -0.69
N ALA A 16 10.46 -2.33 0.61
CA ALA A 16 10.54 -0.99 1.20
C ALA A 16 11.57 -0.08 0.49
N GLU A 17 12.70 -0.65 0.03
CA GLU A 17 13.70 0.08 -0.75
C GLU A 17 13.16 0.63 -2.09
N ILE A 18 12.21 -0.07 -2.70
CA ILE A 18 11.55 0.38 -3.93
C ILE A 18 10.54 1.50 -3.63
N SER A 19 9.85 1.39 -2.50
CA SER A 19 8.95 2.43 -1.98
C SER A 19 9.67 3.75 -1.74
N TYR A 20 10.86 3.74 -1.10
CA TYR A 20 11.67 4.94 -0.90
C TYR A 20 12.11 5.60 -2.22
N LYS A 21 12.45 4.82 -3.24
CA LYS A 21 12.76 5.37 -4.58
C LYS A 21 11.52 5.96 -5.26
N SER A 22 10.37 5.33 -5.06
CA SER A 22 9.09 5.77 -5.60
C SER A 22 8.72 7.14 -5.04
N VAL A 23 8.85 7.35 -3.72
CA VAL A 23 8.50 8.64 -3.09
C VAL A 23 9.39 9.79 -3.55
N VAL A 24 10.69 9.54 -3.77
CA VAL A 24 11.61 10.54 -4.35
C VAL A 24 11.18 10.91 -5.76
N THR A 25 10.85 9.91 -6.58
CA THR A 25 10.41 10.13 -7.97
C THR A 25 9.12 10.95 -8.02
N VAL A 26 8.13 10.59 -7.20
CA VAL A 26 6.87 11.35 -7.09
C VAL A 26 7.14 12.78 -6.60
N GLY A 27 7.94 12.92 -5.54
CA GLY A 27 8.29 14.22 -4.97
C GLY A 27 8.97 15.17 -5.96
N ASN A 28 9.74 14.63 -6.91
CA ASN A 28 10.41 15.40 -7.96
C ASN A 28 9.49 15.82 -9.11
N ASN A 29 8.35 15.13 -9.32
CA ASN A 29 7.46 15.34 -10.46
C ASN A 29 6.11 15.94 -10.08
N ILE A 30 5.77 15.99 -8.79
CA ILE A 30 4.51 16.57 -8.33
C ILE A 30 4.52 18.11 -8.48
N ASP A 31 3.42 18.64 -8.98
CA ASP A 31 3.21 20.08 -9.20
C ASP A 31 3.18 20.84 -7.87
N ARG A 32 4.32 21.44 -7.52
CA ARG A 32 4.50 22.20 -6.28
C ARG A 32 3.73 23.50 -6.26
N ASP A 33 3.19 23.98 -7.37
CA ASP A 33 2.32 25.16 -7.38
C ASP A 33 0.89 24.81 -6.94
N LYS A 34 0.51 23.54 -7.04
CA LYS A 34 -0.80 23.02 -6.59
C LYS A 34 -0.75 22.33 -5.23
N PHE A 35 0.36 21.68 -4.90
CA PHE A 35 0.45 20.78 -3.75
C PHE A 35 1.61 21.11 -2.80
N ASP A 36 1.30 21.15 -1.51
CA ASP A 36 2.28 21.06 -0.43
C ASP A 36 2.42 19.60 -0.03
N VAL A 37 3.64 19.05 -0.01
CA VAL A 37 3.83 17.61 0.19
C VAL A 37 4.66 17.29 1.43
N TYR A 38 4.30 16.20 2.08
CA TYR A 38 4.90 15.78 3.34
C TYR A 38 5.18 14.28 3.27
N THR A 39 6.42 13.87 3.52
CA THR A 39 6.80 12.45 3.45
C THR A 39 6.49 11.75 4.77
N ILE A 40 5.71 10.67 4.70
CA ILE A 40 5.37 9.83 5.83
C ILE A 40 5.97 8.43 5.62
N ASP A 41 6.94 8.06 6.44
CA ASP A 41 7.61 6.76 6.44
C ASP A 41 6.93 5.82 7.44
N ILE A 42 6.32 4.75 6.93
CA ILE A 42 5.72 3.68 7.73
C ILE A 42 6.63 2.45 7.65
N ASN A 43 7.16 2.01 8.79
CA ASN A 43 8.00 0.82 8.87
C ASN A 43 7.81 0.11 10.23
N TYR A 44 8.57 -0.95 10.48
CA TYR A 44 8.44 -1.76 11.70
C TYR A 44 8.66 -0.98 13.00
N SER A 45 9.40 0.13 12.97
CA SER A 45 9.67 0.97 14.15
C SER A 45 8.55 1.95 14.47
N GLY A 46 7.69 2.28 13.50
CA GLY A 46 6.67 3.31 13.70
C GLY A 46 6.24 4.02 12.42
N TRP A 47 5.45 5.08 12.63
CA TRP A 47 4.94 5.95 11.58
C TRP A 47 5.56 7.33 11.79
N TRP A 48 6.35 7.77 10.82
CA TRP A 48 7.25 8.90 10.97
C TRP A 48 7.01 9.95 9.89
N PHE A 49 6.77 11.19 10.29
CA PHE A 49 6.98 12.31 9.40
C PHE A 49 8.47 12.53 9.20
N VAL A 50 8.91 12.65 7.95
CA VAL A 50 10.29 12.96 7.59
C VAL A 50 10.32 14.38 7.00
N SER A 51 10.95 15.30 7.72
CA SER A 51 11.12 16.68 7.28
C SER A 51 12.18 16.80 6.17
N VAL A 52 12.26 17.97 5.54
CA VAL A 52 13.19 18.24 4.43
C VAL A 52 14.66 18.10 4.84
N ASP A 53 14.98 18.41 6.09
CA ASP A 53 16.31 18.24 6.71
C ASP A 53 16.55 16.81 7.25
N GLY A 54 15.61 15.89 7.05
CA GLY A 54 15.73 14.48 7.41
C GLY A 54 15.40 14.17 8.88
N GLN A 55 14.92 15.14 9.65
CA GLN A 55 14.46 14.89 11.01
C GLN A 55 13.15 14.08 11.00
N ARG A 56 12.97 13.28 12.06
CA ARG A 56 11.80 12.41 12.22
C ARG A 56 10.97 12.86 13.41
N SER A 57 9.67 12.94 13.21
CA SER A 57 8.67 13.10 14.28
C SER A 57 7.52 12.13 14.08
N THR A 58 6.75 11.87 15.13
CA THR A 58 5.69 10.87 15.12
C THR A 58 4.45 11.37 14.38
N VAL A 59 3.80 10.48 13.63
CA VAL A 59 2.45 10.71 13.09
C VAL A 59 1.41 10.39 14.16
N ASN A 60 0.42 11.26 14.32
CA ASN A 60 -0.75 10.96 15.12
C ASN A 60 -1.65 9.96 14.38
N LYS A 61 -1.74 8.73 14.88
CA LYS A 61 -2.49 7.66 14.23
C LYS A 61 -4.01 7.80 14.35
N SER A 62 -4.53 8.66 15.22
CA SER A 62 -5.98 8.83 15.38
C SER A 62 -6.60 9.59 14.19
N ASP A 63 -5.84 10.47 13.55
CA ASP A 63 -6.32 11.32 12.45
C ASP A 63 -5.29 11.55 11.33
N PHE A 64 -4.20 10.80 11.36
CA PHE A 64 -3.08 10.87 10.41
C PHE A 64 -2.41 12.24 10.31
N SER A 65 -2.51 13.09 11.35
CA SER A 65 -1.88 14.40 11.38
C SER A 65 -0.43 14.38 11.86
N ILE A 66 0.29 15.47 11.60
CA ILE A 66 1.66 15.70 12.07
C ILE A 66 1.73 17.07 12.76
N GLU A 67 2.78 17.29 13.55
CA GLU A 67 3.07 18.59 14.16
C GLU A 67 4.34 19.18 13.55
N VAL A 68 4.25 20.40 13.04
CA VAL A 68 5.38 21.13 12.45
C VAL A 68 5.40 22.53 13.05
N ALA A 69 6.49 22.89 13.73
CA ALA A 69 6.64 24.19 14.40
C ALA A 69 5.45 24.54 15.33
N SER A 70 4.97 23.56 16.09
CA SER A 70 3.79 23.67 16.99
C SER A 70 2.45 23.91 16.28
N GLU A 71 2.39 23.76 14.96
CA GLU A 71 1.15 23.75 14.21
C GLU A 71 0.77 22.32 13.81
N LYS A 72 -0.50 21.98 13.99
CA LYS A 72 -1.07 20.72 13.52
C LYS A 72 -1.33 20.78 12.02
N ILE A 73 -0.72 19.87 11.28
CA ILE A 73 -0.93 19.72 9.84
C ILE A 73 -1.79 18.48 9.60
N THR A 74 -2.96 18.70 9.00
CA THR A 74 -3.81 17.66 8.42
C THR A 74 -3.65 17.61 6.91
N PHE A 75 -3.99 16.48 6.31
CA PHE A 75 -3.84 16.24 4.87
C PHE A 75 -5.18 16.27 4.14
N ASP A 76 -5.17 16.77 2.91
CA ASP A 76 -6.32 16.72 2.00
C ASP A 76 -6.42 15.35 1.32
N ALA A 77 -5.28 14.70 1.08
CA ALA A 77 -5.21 13.33 0.54
C ALA A 77 -3.86 12.66 0.84
N VAL A 78 -3.86 11.34 0.70
CA VAL A 78 -2.66 10.49 0.76
C VAL A 78 -2.30 10.02 -0.65
N LEU A 79 -1.02 10.12 -1.00
CA LEU A 79 -0.46 9.43 -2.15
C LEU A 79 0.35 8.24 -1.67
N LEU A 80 -0.16 7.03 -1.90
CA LEU A 80 0.46 5.77 -1.48
C LEU A 80 1.59 5.37 -2.44
N CYS A 81 2.80 5.26 -1.91
CA CYS A 81 3.98 4.76 -2.62
C CYS A 81 4.52 3.44 -2.04
N ILE A 82 3.82 2.83 -1.09
CA ILE A 82 4.22 1.56 -0.45
C ILE A 82 3.94 0.39 -1.39
N HIS A 83 4.97 -0.46 -1.56
CA HIS A 83 4.88 -1.75 -2.24
C HIS A 83 4.68 -2.88 -1.23
N GLY A 84 3.69 -3.74 -1.44
CA GLY A 84 3.31 -4.78 -0.50
C GLY A 84 2.56 -4.28 0.74
N THR A 85 2.75 -4.98 1.85
CA THR A 85 2.06 -4.67 3.10
C THR A 85 2.65 -3.43 3.80
N PRO A 86 1.85 -2.50 4.36
CA PRO A 86 0.38 -2.49 4.44
C PRO A 86 -0.29 -1.63 3.34
N GLY A 87 0.44 -1.27 2.28
CA GLY A 87 0.00 -0.32 1.25
C GLY A 87 -0.85 -0.91 0.13
N GLU A 88 -0.77 -2.22 -0.12
CA GLU A 88 -1.45 -2.86 -1.25
C GLU A 88 -2.45 -3.95 -0.84
N ASP A 89 -2.52 -4.27 0.45
CA ASP A 89 -3.27 -5.42 0.98
C ASP A 89 -4.56 -5.03 1.71
N GLY A 90 -5.01 -3.78 1.54
CA GLY A 90 -6.26 -3.24 2.08
C GLY A 90 -6.15 -2.68 3.50
N LYS A 91 -5.02 -2.85 4.20
CA LYS A 91 -4.86 -2.40 5.59
C LYS A 91 -4.87 -0.88 5.71
N LEU A 92 -4.01 -0.19 4.95
CA LEU A 92 -3.98 1.27 4.99
C LEU A 92 -5.23 1.89 4.36
N GLN A 93 -5.76 1.29 3.30
CA GLN A 93 -7.02 1.72 2.69
C GLN A 93 -8.15 1.73 3.72
N GLY A 94 -8.35 0.62 4.44
CA GLY A 94 -9.38 0.54 5.47
C GLY A 94 -9.13 1.51 6.63
N TYR A 95 -7.87 1.73 7.01
CA TYR A 95 -7.52 2.76 7.99
C TYR A 95 -7.95 4.16 7.53
N PHE A 96 -7.64 4.53 6.29
CA PHE A 96 -8.00 5.83 5.74
C PHE A 96 -9.51 6.00 5.52
N ASP A 97 -10.22 4.94 5.11
CA ASP A 97 -11.67 4.91 5.03
C ASP A 97 -12.31 5.24 6.40
N MET A 98 -11.78 4.66 7.48
CA MET A 98 -12.29 4.86 8.85
C MET A 98 -12.12 6.29 9.37
N ILE A 99 -11.09 7.00 8.94
CA ILE A 99 -10.84 8.39 9.33
C ILE A 99 -11.34 9.40 8.28
N GLY A 100 -11.95 8.93 7.19
CA GLY A 100 -12.47 9.78 6.11
C GLY A 100 -11.39 10.54 5.33
N LEU A 101 -10.16 10.04 5.30
CA LEU A 101 -9.04 10.68 4.59
C LEU A 101 -8.93 10.11 3.17
N PRO A 102 -9.08 10.93 2.11
CA PRO A 102 -8.91 10.45 0.73
C PRO A 102 -7.50 9.90 0.49
N TYR A 103 -7.37 8.86 -0.32
CA TYR A 103 -6.09 8.28 -0.71
C TYR A 103 -6.09 7.86 -2.17
N THR A 104 -4.90 7.80 -2.75
CA THR A 104 -4.69 7.20 -4.08
C THR A 104 -4.55 5.68 -3.92
N SER A 105 -5.41 4.91 -4.58
CA SER A 105 -5.30 3.48 -4.93
C SER A 105 -6.72 2.99 -5.22
N CYS A 106 -6.92 1.68 -5.30
CA CYS A 106 -8.24 1.10 -5.13
C CYS A 106 -8.62 1.00 -3.65
N ASP A 107 -9.90 0.74 -3.35
CA ASP A 107 -10.43 0.61 -1.99
C ASP A 107 -9.87 -0.63 -1.24
N ALA A 108 -10.24 -0.75 0.03
CA ALA A 108 -9.75 -1.83 0.90
C ALA A 108 -10.13 -3.24 0.38
N ALA A 109 -11.35 -3.41 -0.13
CA ALA A 109 -11.84 -4.71 -0.61
C ALA A 109 -11.11 -5.13 -1.89
N THR A 110 -10.96 -4.21 -2.83
CA THR A 110 -10.26 -4.41 -4.09
C THR A 110 -8.78 -4.67 -3.85
N SER A 111 -8.15 -3.91 -2.95
CA SER A 111 -6.74 -4.11 -2.56
C SER A 111 -6.54 -5.51 -1.96
N ALA A 112 -7.34 -5.87 -0.96
CA ALA A 112 -7.26 -7.20 -0.33
C ALA A 112 -7.50 -8.36 -1.32
N LEU A 113 -8.48 -8.19 -2.23
CA LEU A 113 -8.77 -9.18 -3.26
C LEU A 113 -7.58 -9.34 -4.22
N THR A 114 -7.09 -8.23 -4.78
CA THR A 114 -6.06 -8.24 -5.83
C THR A 114 -4.68 -8.63 -5.30
N PHE A 115 -4.40 -8.36 -4.02
CA PHE A 115 -3.18 -8.81 -3.35
C PHE A 115 -3.14 -10.33 -3.14
N ASN A 116 -4.29 -10.96 -2.91
CA ASN A 116 -4.38 -12.42 -2.81
C ASN A 116 -4.46 -13.06 -4.19
N LYS A 117 -3.31 -13.43 -4.76
CA LYS A 117 -3.18 -14.06 -6.09
C LYS A 117 -4.18 -15.20 -6.34
N ARG A 118 -4.44 -16.05 -5.35
CA ARG A 118 -5.37 -17.17 -5.52
C ARG A 118 -6.80 -16.68 -5.72
N TYR A 119 -7.22 -15.67 -4.97
CA TYR A 119 -8.55 -15.07 -5.06
C TYR A 119 -8.69 -14.17 -6.28
N THR A 120 -7.67 -13.37 -6.61
CA THR A 120 -7.60 -12.60 -7.86
C THR A 120 -7.87 -13.50 -9.07
N VAL A 121 -7.14 -14.62 -9.16
CA VAL A 121 -7.29 -15.60 -10.25
C VAL A 121 -8.68 -16.23 -10.24
N ALA A 122 -9.24 -16.54 -9.07
CA ALA A 122 -10.59 -17.11 -8.95
C ALA A 122 -11.67 -16.15 -9.50
N VAL A 123 -11.62 -14.90 -9.07
CA VAL A 123 -12.61 -13.87 -9.46
C VAL A 123 -12.44 -13.51 -10.93
N ALA A 124 -11.21 -13.35 -11.41
CA ALA A 124 -10.95 -13.10 -12.82
C ALA A 124 -11.46 -14.24 -13.72
N ALA A 125 -11.20 -15.50 -13.36
CA ALA A 125 -11.72 -16.66 -14.09
C ALA A 125 -13.25 -16.70 -14.11
N PHE A 126 -13.89 -16.46 -12.96
CA PHE A 126 -15.34 -16.38 -12.86
C PHE A 126 -15.92 -15.27 -13.75
N GLY A 127 -15.22 -14.15 -13.88
CA GLY A 127 -15.54 -13.05 -14.79
C GLY A 127 -15.25 -13.32 -16.27
N GLY A 128 -14.83 -14.54 -16.64
CA GLY A 128 -14.54 -14.92 -18.03
C GLY A 128 -13.15 -14.53 -18.54
N ILE A 129 -12.26 -14.06 -17.67
CA ILE A 129 -10.87 -13.77 -18.04
C ILE A 129 -10.08 -15.07 -18.08
N ASN A 130 -9.34 -15.28 -19.18
CA ASN A 130 -8.43 -16.40 -19.30
C ASN A 130 -7.27 -16.25 -18.30
N VAL A 131 -7.12 -17.21 -17.41
CA VAL A 131 -6.06 -17.27 -16.41
C VAL A 131 -5.35 -18.62 -16.46
N ALA A 132 -4.12 -18.66 -15.98
CA ALA A 132 -3.37 -19.93 -15.87
C ALA A 132 -4.10 -20.90 -14.94
N LYS A 133 -4.20 -22.18 -15.35
CA LYS A 133 -4.64 -23.25 -14.46
C LYS A 133 -3.71 -23.28 -13.24
N SER A 134 -4.29 -23.30 -12.06
CA SER A 134 -3.55 -23.30 -10.80
C SER A 134 -4.27 -24.13 -9.76
N LEU A 135 -3.51 -24.64 -8.79
CA LEU A 135 -4.03 -25.43 -7.68
C LEU A 135 -3.59 -24.78 -6.36
N HIS A 136 -4.53 -24.63 -5.42
CA HIS A 136 -4.26 -24.06 -4.10
C HIS A 136 -3.92 -25.16 -3.11
N ILE A 137 -2.76 -25.06 -2.49
CA ILE A 137 -2.25 -26.06 -1.54
C ILE A 137 -2.25 -25.43 -0.15
N PHE A 138 -2.76 -26.18 0.83
CA PHE A 138 -2.75 -25.77 2.22
C PHE A 138 -1.76 -26.63 3.01
N LYS A 139 -1.01 -26.00 3.94
CA LYS A 139 0.00 -26.69 4.77
C LYS A 139 -0.57 -27.90 5.53
N HIS A 140 -1.83 -27.81 5.97
CA HIS A 140 -2.51 -28.85 6.74
C HIS A 140 -3.31 -29.84 5.86
N THR A 141 -3.25 -29.70 4.53
CA THR A 141 -3.93 -30.57 3.58
C THR A 141 -2.91 -31.09 2.57
N PRO A 142 -2.21 -32.19 2.90
CA PRO A 142 -1.28 -32.82 1.96
C PRO A 142 -1.99 -33.19 0.66
N ILE A 143 -1.33 -32.98 -0.47
CA ILE A 143 -1.83 -33.37 -1.79
C ILE A 143 -0.83 -34.32 -2.44
N ALA A 144 -1.34 -35.41 -3.02
CA ALA A 144 -0.51 -36.35 -3.74
C ALA A 144 -0.01 -35.73 -5.05
N ILE A 145 1.25 -36.04 -5.41
CA ILE A 145 1.88 -35.56 -6.67
C ILE A 145 1.01 -35.94 -7.88
N ASN A 146 0.45 -37.14 -7.91
CA ASN A 146 -0.42 -37.58 -8.99
C ASN A 146 -1.64 -36.68 -9.17
N THR A 147 -2.21 -36.15 -8.08
CA THR A 147 -3.33 -35.19 -8.16
C THR A 147 -2.89 -33.85 -8.76
N ILE A 148 -1.67 -33.40 -8.46
CA ILE A 148 -1.10 -32.19 -9.08
C ILE A 148 -0.95 -32.41 -10.59
N LEU A 149 -0.35 -33.53 -11.00
CA LEU A 149 -0.09 -33.86 -12.41
C LEU A 149 -1.37 -34.13 -13.23
N GLN A 150 -2.47 -34.52 -12.58
CA GLN A 150 -3.78 -34.62 -13.24
C GLN A 150 -4.40 -33.26 -13.55
N ASN A 151 -4.05 -32.21 -12.80
CA ASN A 151 -4.64 -30.88 -12.94
C ASN A 151 -3.75 -29.88 -13.70
N LEU A 152 -2.44 -30.06 -13.63
CA LEU A 152 -1.43 -29.13 -14.14
C LEU A 152 -0.42 -29.83 -15.04
N GLN A 153 0.19 -29.07 -15.95
CA GLN A 153 1.28 -29.52 -16.80
C GLN A 153 2.62 -29.05 -16.24
N LEU A 154 3.68 -29.81 -16.50
CA LEU A 154 5.05 -29.41 -16.17
C LEU A 154 5.56 -28.37 -17.18
N PRO A 155 6.40 -27.43 -16.75
CA PRO A 155 7.11 -26.53 -17.65
C PRO A 155 8.11 -27.25 -18.55
#